data_AF-A0A8T7IW50-F1
#
_entry.id   AF-A0A8T7IW50-F1
#
_cell.length_a   1.000
_cell.length_b   1.000
_cell.length_c   1.000
_cell.angle_alpha   90.00
_cell.angle_beta   90.00
_cell.angle_gamma   90.00
#
_symmetry.space_group_name_H-M   'P 1'
#
loop_
_entity.id
_entity.type
_entity.pdbx_description
1 polymer ?
#
loop_
_entity_poly.entity_id
_entity_poly.type
_entity_poly.pdbx_seq_one_letter_code
_entity_poly.pdbx_strand_id
1 'polypeptide(L)'
;MYIGRFAPSPTGPLHFGSLCCALASYADAKANQGHWHLRIEDLDPPRCQPGASEVIIEQLQSHGLVPDSISYQSQHLDRYQRSLEQLITLPNVYYCNCTRKEIVSRGGTEQGYCLNRQHQIDPNDAAIRVRLETQPSWNDLVQGQQQN
;
A
#
# COMPACT_ATOMS: atom_id res chain seq x y z
N MET A 1 3.77 18.67 -13.69
CA MET A 1 4.39 18.98 -12.39
C MET A 1 4.68 17.66 -11.70
N TYR A 2 5.91 17.46 -11.20
CA TYR A 2 6.30 16.22 -10.51
C TYR A 2 5.69 16.17 -9.10
N ILE A 3 5.23 14.99 -8.66
CA ILE A 3 4.73 14.77 -7.30
C ILE A 3 5.34 13.48 -6.75
N GLY A 4 6.21 13.62 -5.75
CA GLY A 4 6.76 12.52 -4.96
C GLY A 4 6.03 12.39 -3.63
N ARG A 5 6.23 11.25 -2.94
CA ARG A 5 5.75 11.08 -1.56
C ARG A 5 6.59 10.13 -0.73
N PHE A 6 6.61 10.37 0.58
CA PHE A 6 6.98 9.40 1.61
C PHE A 6 5.72 8.90 2.33
N ALA A 7 5.60 7.58 2.52
CA ALA A 7 4.39 6.95 3.04
C ALA A 7 4.69 5.95 4.18
N PRO A 8 5.02 6.44 5.40
CA PRO A 8 5.35 5.58 6.53
C PRO A 8 4.10 5.00 7.20
N SER A 9 4.19 3.75 7.67
CA SER A 9 3.25 3.20 8.65
C SER A 9 3.62 3.66 10.06
N PRO A 10 2.67 4.16 10.88
CA PRO A 10 2.95 4.67 12.22
C PRO A 10 3.04 3.54 13.25
N THR A 11 3.85 2.51 12.98
CA THR A 11 4.09 1.38 13.90
C THR A 11 5.21 1.67 14.90
N GLY A 12 5.78 2.87 14.85
CA GLY A 12 6.90 3.33 15.67
C GLY A 12 7.57 4.57 15.05
N PRO A 13 8.61 5.11 15.70
CA PRO A 13 9.38 6.25 15.16
C PRO A 13 10.16 5.85 13.90
N LEU A 14 10.61 6.85 13.15
CA LEU A 14 11.55 6.63 12.04
C LEU A 14 12.85 6.02 12.56
N HIS A 15 13.30 4.98 11.87
CA HIS A 15 14.66 4.46 11.96
C HIS A 15 15.49 4.90 10.74
N PHE A 16 16.79 4.58 10.73
CA PHE A 16 17.71 5.01 9.68
C PHE A 16 17.23 4.65 8.27
N GLY A 17 16.85 3.38 8.04
CA GLY A 17 16.29 2.94 6.75
C GLY A 17 15.09 3.76 6.27
N SER A 18 14.11 4.04 7.14
CA SER A 18 12.95 4.86 6.76
C SER A 18 13.33 6.33 6.50
N LEU A 19 14.30 6.87 7.24
CA LEU A 19 14.82 8.21 7.01
C LEU A 19 15.55 8.31 5.66
N CYS A 20 16.32 7.29 5.27
CA CYS A 20 16.94 7.21 3.95
C CYS A 20 15.89 7.24 2.84
N CYS A 21 14.80 6.48 2.97
CA CYS A 21 13.69 6.50 2.02
C CYS A 21 13.00 7.87 1.95
N ALA A 22 12.79 8.53 3.10
CA ALA A 22 12.21 9.87 3.16
C ALA A 22 13.11 10.87 2.43
N LEU A 23 14.41 10.89 2.74
CA LEU A 23 15.39 11.78 2.12
C LEU A 23 15.49 11.57 0.61
N ALA A 24 15.58 10.31 0.15
CA ALA A 24 15.67 9.99 -1.28
C ALA A 24 14.44 10.49 -2.05
N SER A 25 13.23 10.20 -1.54
CA SER A 25 11.99 10.67 -2.18
C SER A 25 11.83 12.20 -2.13
N TYR A 26 12.31 12.85 -1.08
CA TYR A 26 12.32 14.32 -0.97
C TYR A 26 13.28 14.94 -1.99
N ALA A 27 14.52 14.44 -2.03
CA ALA A 27 15.54 14.94 -2.94
C ALA A 27 15.11 14.79 -4.40
N ASP A 28 14.53 13.65 -4.79
CA ASP A 28 14.03 13.43 -6.15
C ASP A 28 12.91 14.42 -6.51
N ALA A 29 11.95 14.64 -5.60
CA ALA A 29 10.89 15.61 -5.82
C ALA A 29 11.42 17.05 -5.97
N LYS A 30 12.37 17.47 -5.12
CA LYS A 30 12.94 18.83 -5.18
C LYS A 30 13.86 19.03 -6.38
N ALA A 31 14.63 18.01 -6.77
CA ALA A 31 15.45 18.05 -8.00
C ALA A 31 14.58 18.25 -9.25
N ASN A 32 13.37 17.67 -9.26
CA ASN A 32 12.39 17.81 -10.34
C ASN A 32 11.43 19.00 -10.16
N GLN A 33 11.73 19.95 -9.25
CA GLN A 33 10.90 21.13 -8.97
C GLN A 33 9.43 20.77 -8.68
N GLY A 34 9.22 19.65 -8.00
CA GLY A 34 7.91 19.09 -7.69
C GLY A 34 7.47 19.26 -6.24
N HIS A 35 6.27 18.77 -5.95
CA HIS A 35 5.81 18.63 -4.57
C HIS A 35 6.24 17.29 -3.97
N TRP A 36 6.43 17.30 -2.67
CA TRP A 36 6.70 16.13 -1.86
C TRP A 36 5.64 16.02 -0.77
N HIS A 37 4.87 14.94 -0.79
CA HIS A 37 3.78 14.71 0.17
C HIS A 37 4.16 13.68 1.23
N LEU A 38 3.53 13.79 2.40
CA LEU A 38 3.57 12.78 3.46
C LEU A 38 2.21 12.09 3.54
N ARG A 39 2.19 10.75 3.55
CA ARG A 39 0.98 9.97 3.78
C ARG A 39 1.18 8.97 4.91
N ILE A 40 0.49 9.17 6.03
CA ILE A 40 0.51 8.24 7.14
C ILE A 40 -0.35 7.01 6.78
N GLU A 41 0.27 5.83 6.74
CA GLU A 41 -0.39 4.55 6.41
C GLU A 41 -0.95 3.89 7.68
N ASP A 42 -1.97 4.50 8.28
CA ASP A 42 -2.60 4.15 9.56
C ASP A 42 -3.81 3.21 9.45
N LEU A 43 -3.83 2.32 8.44
CA LEU A 43 -4.96 1.41 8.16
C LEU A 43 -5.03 0.14 9.01
N ASP A 44 -4.05 -0.10 9.87
CA ASP A 44 -4.06 -1.24 10.79
C ASP A 44 -3.94 -0.75 12.24
N PRO A 45 -5.07 -0.30 12.85
CA PRO A 45 -5.05 0.32 14.17
C PRO A 45 -4.38 -0.54 15.26
N PRO A 46 -4.54 -1.88 15.30
CA PRO A 46 -3.81 -2.73 16.24
C PRO A 46 -2.28 -2.66 16.13
N ARG A 47 -1.74 -2.35 14.96
CA ARG A 47 -0.30 -2.20 14.72
C ARG A 47 0.19 -0.76 14.87
N CYS A 48 -0.71 0.21 14.85
CA CYS A 48 -0.37 1.62 15.02
C CYS A 48 -0.01 1.93 16.47
N GLN A 49 1.14 2.57 16.68
CA GLN A 49 1.54 3.05 18.00
C GLN A 49 0.94 4.44 18.25
N PRO A 50 0.26 4.68 19.37
CA PRO A 50 -0.23 6.01 19.73
C PRO A 50 0.91 7.04 19.75
N GLY A 51 0.71 8.20 19.10
CA GLY A 51 1.71 9.27 19.02
C GLY A 51 2.77 9.09 17.93
N ALA A 52 2.82 7.94 17.25
CA ALA A 52 3.90 7.67 16.28
C ALA A 52 3.79 8.56 15.04
N SER A 53 2.58 8.92 14.58
CA SER A 53 2.41 9.86 13.47
C SER A 53 3.01 11.23 13.77
N GLU A 54 2.77 11.75 14.96
CA GLU A 54 3.27 13.05 15.41
C GLU A 54 4.80 13.01 15.51
N VAL A 55 5.35 11.97 16.13
CA VAL A 55 6.81 11.76 16.23
C VAL A 55 7.45 11.66 14.85
N ILE A 56 6.85 10.94 13.90
CA ILE A 56 7.37 10.85 12.53
C ILE A 56 7.41 12.23 11.88
N ILE A 57 6.34 13.03 12.01
CA ILE A 57 6.25 14.38 11.44
C ILE A 57 7.33 15.29 12.05
N GLU A 58 7.49 15.26 13.37
CA GLU A 58 8.52 16.03 14.09
C GLU A 58 9.93 15.61 13.66
N GLN A 59 10.20 14.31 13.55
CA GLN A 59 11.50 13.80 13.08
C GLN A 59 11.82 14.30 11.66
N LEU A 60 10.87 14.20 10.73
CA LEU A 60 11.04 14.74 9.37
C LEU A 60 11.35 16.24 9.39
N GLN A 61 10.61 17.03 10.17
CA GLN A 61 10.84 18.47 10.31
C GLN A 61 12.22 18.79 10.89
N SER A 62 12.67 18.06 11.92
CA SER A 62 14.01 18.23 12.51
C SER A 62 15.16 17.94 11.54
N HIS A 63 14.90 17.12 10.51
CA HIS A 63 15.84 16.86 9.42
C HIS A 63 15.67 17.80 8.21
N GLY A 64 14.79 18.80 8.30
CA GLY A 64 14.51 19.75 7.22
C GLY A 64 13.66 19.19 6.08
N LEU A 65 13.03 18.02 6.27
CA LEU A 65 12.17 17.35 5.29
C LEU A 65 10.72 17.79 5.50
N VAL A 66 10.37 18.96 4.98
CA VAL A 66 9.03 19.55 5.16
C VAL A 66 8.11 19.15 4.00
N PRO A 67 6.99 18.44 4.25
CA PRO A 67 6.04 18.05 3.20
C PRO A 67 5.14 19.21 2.77
N ASP A 68 4.83 19.25 1.47
CA ASP A 68 3.88 20.18 0.87
C ASP A 68 2.42 19.86 1.28
N SER A 69 2.13 18.62 1.68
CA SER A 69 0.82 18.18 2.17
C SER A 69 0.96 16.91 3.01
N ILE A 70 0.07 16.75 4.00
CA ILE A 70 0.00 15.58 4.88
C ILE A 70 -1.40 14.96 4.74
N SER A 71 -1.48 13.64 4.63
CA SER A 71 -2.73 12.88 4.58
C SER A 71 -2.65 11.63 5.46
N TYR A 72 -3.80 11.18 5.95
CA TYR A 72 -3.95 9.98 6.79
C TYR A 72 -4.87 9.01 6.07
N GLN A 73 -4.46 7.76 5.91
CA GLN A 73 -5.28 6.79 5.18
C GLN A 73 -6.58 6.42 5.90
N SER A 74 -6.61 6.48 7.23
CA SER A 74 -7.82 6.32 8.04
C SER A 74 -8.94 7.31 7.67
N GLN A 75 -8.60 8.45 7.07
CA GLN A 75 -9.56 9.45 6.58
C GLN A 75 -10.07 9.18 5.16
N HIS A 76 -9.68 8.05 4.56
CA HIS A 76 -10.00 7.70 3.17
C HIS A 76 -10.71 6.35 3.03
N LEU A 77 -11.25 5.80 4.12
CA LEU A 77 -11.92 4.48 4.12
C LEU A 77 -13.07 4.40 3.12
N ASP A 78 -13.91 5.44 3.04
CA ASP A 78 -15.02 5.54 2.11
C ASP A 78 -14.58 5.58 0.63
N ARG A 79 -13.37 6.10 0.35
CA ARG A 79 -12.78 6.01 -0.99
C ARG A 79 -12.36 4.58 -1.33
N TYR A 80 -11.77 3.86 -0.38
CA TYR A 80 -11.40 2.45 -0.57
C TYR A 80 -12.64 1.59 -0.75
N GLN A 81 -13.68 1.81 0.05
CA GLN A 81 -14.96 1.12 -0.06
C GLN A 81 -15.59 1.32 -1.45
N ARG A 82 -15.67 2.57 -1.93
CA ARG A 82 -16.19 2.85 -3.29
C ARG A 82 -15.37 2.20 -4.39
N SER A 83 -14.03 2.22 -4.25
CA SER A 83 -13.14 1.58 -5.22
C SER A 83 -13.34 0.06 -5.22
N LEU A 84 -13.51 -0.53 -4.04
CA LEU A 84 -13.78 -1.95 -3.87
C LEU A 84 -15.11 -2.35 -4.51
N GLU A 85 -16.18 -1.59 -4.27
CA GLU A 85 -17.50 -1.78 -4.88
C GLU A 85 -17.46 -1.78 -6.41
N GLN A 86 -16.58 -0.98 -7.01
CA GLN A 86 -16.35 -0.99 -8.45
C GLN A 86 -15.55 -2.22 -8.87
N LEU A 87 -14.45 -2.53 -8.17
CA LEU A 87 -13.53 -3.61 -8.52
C LEU A 87 -14.18 -5.00 -8.45
N ILE A 88 -15.06 -5.25 -7.47
CA ILE A 88 -15.75 -6.55 -7.33
C ILE A 88 -16.65 -6.89 -8.53
N THR A 89 -17.01 -5.92 -9.36
CA THR A 89 -17.78 -6.15 -10.59
C THR A 89 -16.91 -6.65 -11.74
N LEU A 90 -15.58 -6.59 -11.62
CA LEU A 90 -14.66 -7.03 -12.66
C LEU A 90 -14.55 -8.56 -12.69
N PRO A 91 -14.47 -9.18 -13.89
CA PRO A 91 -14.51 -10.64 -14.04
C PRO A 91 -13.29 -11.37 -13.44
N ASN A 92 -12.20 -10.65 -13.18
CA ASN A 92 -10.99 -11.19 -12.57
C ASN A 92 -10.90 -10.92 -11.06
N VAL A 93 -11.93 -10.32 -10.45
CA VAL A 93 -12.03 -10.11 -8.99
C VAL A 93 -12.99 -11.14 -8.40
N TYR A 94 -12.60 -11.75 -7.28
CA TYR A 94 -13.35 -12.87 -6.71
C TYR A 94 -13.19 -12.97 -5.19
N TYR A 95 -14.21 -13.55 -4.55
CA TYR A 95 -14.16 -13.93 -3.14
C TYR A 95 -13.39 -15.24 -2.96
N CYS A 96 -12.60 -15.31 -1.90
CA CYS A 96 -11.79 -16.46 -1.55
C CYS A 96 -11.89 -16.74 -0.05
N ASN A 97 -12.44 -17.90 0.31
CA ASN A 97 -12.52 -18.41 1.68
C ASN A 97 -11.43 -19.45 2.00
N CYS A 98 -10.41 -19.57 1.15
CA CYS A 98 -9.32 -20.50 1.40
C CYS A 98 -8.49 -20.06 2.61
N THR A 99 -8.23 -21.00 3.50
CA THR A 99 -7.33 -20.80 4.63
C THR A 99 -5.89 -20.62 4.16
N ARG A 100 -5.05 -19.99 5.00
CA ARG A 100 -3.61 -19.87 4.73
C ARG A 100 -2.94 -21.23 4.49
N LYS A 101 -3.37 -22.28 5.21
CA LYS A 101 -2.84 -23.64 5.07
C LYS A 101 -3.13 -24.22 3.68
N GLU A 102 -4.36 -24.04 3.17
CA GLU A 102 -4.75 -24.50 1.84
C GLU A 102 -4.03 -23.75 0.71
N ILE A 103 -3.78 -22.45 0.90
CA ILE A 103 -3.00 -21.67 -0.08
C ILE A 103 -1.55 -22.17 -0.13
N VAL A 104 -0.94 -22.39 1.04
CA VAL A 104 0.43 -22.91 1.14
C VAL A 104 0.55 -24.30 0.52
N SER A 105 -0.41 -25.21 0.79
CA SER A 105 -0.38 -26.57 0.22
C SER A 105 -0.52 -26.59 -1.31
N ARG A 106 -1.06 -25.53 -1.91
CA ARG A 106 -1.18 -25.36 -3.36
C ARG A 106 -0.05 -24.53 -4.00
N GLY A 107 1.06 -24.32 -3.29
CA GLY A 107 2.23 -23.61 -3.81
C GLY A 107 2.36 -22.16 -3.35
N GLY A 108 1.64 -21.75 -2.29
CA GLY A 108 1.85 -20.48 -1.59
C GLY A 108 1.25 -19.25 -2.27
N THR A 109 0.81 -19.35 -3.53
CA THR A 109 0.12 -18.28 -4.25
C THR A 109 -1.27 -18.74 -4.67
N GLU A 110 -2.28 -17.90 -4.43
CA GLU A 110 -3.65 -18.23 -4.81
C GLU A 110 -3.92 -17.78 -6.25
N GLN A 111 -4.03 -18.74 -7.16
CA GLN A 111 -4.06 -18.54 -8.61
C GLN A 111 -5.49 -18.65 -9.19
N GLY A 112 -6.49 -18.19 -8.44
CA GLY A 112 -7.88 -18.21 -8.90
C GLY A 112 -8.61 -19.54 -8.68
N TYR A 113 -8.21 -20.34 -7.69
CA TYR A 113 -8.92 -21.58 -7.34
C TYR A 113 -10.39 -21.31 -6.98
N CYS A 114 -10.65 -20.20 -6.26
CA CYS A 114 -12.02 -19.79 -5.91
C CYS A 114 -12.77 -19.06 -7.03
N LEU A 115 -12.11 -18.70 -8.14
CA LEU A 115 -12.72 -17.86 -9.19
C LEU A 115 -13.99 -18.49 -9.80
N ASN A 116 -13.99 -19.82 -10.00
CA ASN A 116 -15.13 -20.54 -10.56
C ASN A 116 -16.15 -21.00 -9.49
N ARG A 117 -15.94 -20.66 -8.22
CA ARG A 117 -16.74 -21.14 -7.08
C ARG A 117 -17.42 -20.01 -6.30
N GLN A 118 -17.46 -18.80 -6.86
CA GLN A 118 -17.96 -17.61 -6.17
C GLN A 118 -19.38 -17.79 -5.60
N HIS A 119 -20.26 -18.48 -6.32
CA HIS A 119 -21.64 -18.75 -5.89
C HIS A 119 -21.76 -19.57 -4.59
N GLN A 120 -20.68 -20.20 -4.13
CA GLN A 120 -20.64 -21.05 -2.93
C GLN A 120 -19.92 -20.38 -1.75
N ILE A 121 -19.54 -19.11 -1.89
CA ILE A 121 -18.75 -18.38 -0.92
C ILE A 121 -19.60 -17.26 -0.31
N ASP A 122 -19.69 -17.21 1.02
CA ASP A 122 -20.27 -16.08 1.72
C ASP A 122 -19.33 -14.86 1.58
N PRO A 123 -19.77 -13.75 0.97
CA PRO A 123 -18.96 -12.54 0.83
C PRO A 123 -18.50 -11.94 2.17
N ASN A 124 -19.22 -12.22 3.27
CA ASN A 124 -18.90 -11.68 4.59
C ASN A 124 -17.80 -12.46 5.32
N ASP A 125 -17.48 -13.67 4.86
CA ASP A 125 -16.44 -14.55 5.43
C ASP A 125 -15.40 -14.95 4.37
N ALA A 126 -15.00 -13.97 3.56
CA ALA A 126 -14.05 -14.19 2.47
C ALA A 126 -13.12 -12.99 2.26
N ALA A 127 -11.91 -13.29 1.80
CA ALA A 127 -11.02 -12.27 1.26
C ALA A 127 -11.41 -11.95 -0.19
N ILE A 128 -11.32 -10.69 -0.59
CA ILE A 128 -11.44 -10.29 -2.01
C ILE A 128 -10.05 -10.37 -2.64
N ARG A 129 -9.95 -11.07 -3.78
CA ARG A 129 -8.71 -11.30 -4.52
C ARG A 129 -8.85 -10.86 -5.97
N VAL A 130 -7.73 -10.49 -6.57
CA VAL A 130 -7.61 -10.21 -8.01
C VAL A 130 -6.80 -11.34 -8.63
N ARG A 131 -7.28 -11.92 -9.73
CA ARG A 131 -6.48 -12.79 -10.61
C ARG A 131 -5.74 -11.90 -11.61
N LEU A 132 -4.42 -11.93 -11.57
CA LEU A 132 -3.58 -11.32 -12.60
C LEU A 132 -3.48 -12.27 -13.78
N GLU A 133 -3.70 -11.77 -14.99
CA GLU A 133 -3.59 -12.56 -16.23
C GLU A 133 -2.14 -12.64 -16.73
N THR A 134 -1.33 -11.64 -16.37
CA THR A 134 0.07 -11.51 -16.77
C THR A 134 0.94 -11.29 -15.55
N GLN A 135 2.17 -11.80 -15.59
CA GLN A 135 3.19 -11.39 -14.62
C GLN A 135 3.49 -9.90 -14.82
N PRO A 136 3.44 -9.09 -13.75
CA PRO A 136 3.73 -7.68 -13.86
C PRO A 136 5.23 -7.50 -14.12
N SER A 137 5.54 -6.64 -15.09
CA SER A 137 6.88 -6.12 -15.33
C SER A 137 6.84 -4.60 -15.31
N TRP A 138 7.93 -3.98 -14.89
CA TRP A 138 8.03 -2.52 -14.79
C TRP A 138 9.46 -2.08 -15.05
N ASN A 139 9.63 -0.83 -15.49
CA ASN A 139 10.94 -0.21 -15.59
C ASN A 139 11.19 0.63 -14.33
N ASP A 140 12.10 0.17 -13.47
CA ASP A 140 12.61 0.95 -12.37
C ASP A 140 13.59 2.00 -12.92
N LEU A 141 13.44 3.26 -12.53
CA LEU A 141 14.27 4.35 -13.08
C LEU A 141 15.74 4.27 -12.65
N VAL A 142 16.06 3.48 -11.61
CA VAL A 142 17.41 3.28 -11.10
C VAL A 142 17.94 1.90 -11.48
N GLN A 143 17.11 0.86 -11.35
CA GLN A 143 17.53 -0.54 -11.56
C GLN A 143 17.19 -1.09 -12.96
N GLY A 144 16.47 -0.33 -13.78
CA GLY A 144 16.03 -0.74 -15.12
C GLY A 144 14.86 -1.74 -15.08
N GLN A 145 14.75 -2.58 -16.12
CA GLN A 145 13.64 -3.52 -16.27
C GLN A 145 13.60 -4.57 -15.13
N GLN A 146 12.43 -4.70 -14.49
CA GLN A 146 12.12 -5.65 -13.42
C GLN A 146 10.91 -6.52 -13.77
N GLN A 147 10.79 -7.69 -13.14
CA GLN A 147 9.64 -8.60 -13.27
C GLN A 147 9.43 -9.41 -11.98
N ASN A 148 8.18 -9.72 -11.63
CA ASN A 148 7.81 -10.61 -10.50
C ASN A 148 7.68 -12.07 -10.92
#